data_AF-A0A448YQW9-F1
#
_entry.id   AF-A0A448YQW9-F1
#
_cell.length_a   1.000
_cell.length_b   1.000
_cell.length_c   1.000
_cell.angle_alpha   90.00
_cell.angle_beta   90.00
_cell.angle_gamma   90.00
#
_symmetry.space_group_name_H-M   'P 1'
#
loop_
_entity.id
_entity.type
_entity.pdbx_description
1 polymer ?
#
loop_
_entity_poly.entity_id
_entity_poly.type
_entity_poly.pdbx_seq_one_letter_code
_entity_poly.pdbx_strand_id
1 'polypeptide(L)'
;MSAITLVTGEQKFIVERKTIEKSTFIRKLLRNLDTEESENENEPRQLDIPVNNISSETLKMVLEWCEHYKDTQFPGGEDDGSAPEESGNVGGLEQNERDDKLTPVDPWDRKFLNVDADTMQSIILAANFLDIKPLLNAACKLVAEMLRGRSAQEIMDAFNAVQ
;
A
#
# COMPACT_ATOMS: atom_id res chain seq x y z
N MET A 1 9.92 20.11 8.64
CA MET A 1 9.33 18.94 7.96
C MET A 1 8.38 19.47 6.91
N SER A 2 8.49 19.02 5.66
CA SER A 2 7.51 19.38 4.62
C SER A 2 6.25 18.55 4.86
N ALA A 3 5.09 19.21 4.98
CA ALA A 3 3.79 18.56 5.18
C ALA A 3 3.00 18.62 3.87
N ILE A 4 2.27 17.55 3.58
CA ILE A 4 1.40 17.41 2.42
C ILE A 4 -0.03 17.22 2.90
N THR A 5 -0.99 17.81 2.21
CA THR A 5 -2.41 17.63 2.52
C THR A 5 -3.03 16.68 1.50
N LEU A 6 -3.56 15.55 1.94
CA LEU A 6 -4.41 14.68 1.11
C LEU A 6 -5.87 15.03 1.37
N VAL A 7 -6.67 15.12 0.32
CA VAL A 7 -8.09 15.49 0.42
C VAL A 7 -8.94 14.35 -0.14
N THR A 8 -9.88 13.84 0.65
CA THR A 8 -10.89 12.87 0.19
C THR A 8 -12.27 13.35 0.61
N GLY A 9 -13.10 13.69 -0.40
CA GLY A 9 -14.37 14.39 -0.16
C GLY A 9 -14.13 15.71 0.57
N GLU A 10 -14.73 15.86 1.75
CA GLU A 10 -14.58 17.05 2.61
C GLU A 10 -13.45 16.91 3.65
N GLN A 11 -12.85 15.72 3.79
CA GLN A 11 -11.83 15.47 4.80
C GLN A 11 -10.43 15.80 4.28
N LYS A 12 -9.62 16.42 5.15
CA LYS A 12 -8.22 16.77 4.90
C LYS A 12 -7.31 16.01 5.86
N PHE A 13 -6.27 15.40 5.31
CA PHE A 13 -5.26 14.64 6.03
C PHE A 13 -3.91 15.31 5.85
N ILE A 14 -3.40 15.93 6.91
CA ILE A 14 -2.07 16.55 6.90
C ILE A 14 -1.07 15.48 7.33
N VAL A 15 -0.13 15.16 6.45
CA VAL A 15 0.85 14.10 6.66
C VAL A 15 2.26 14.57 6.36
N GLU A 16 3.24 13.97 7.03
CA GLU A 16 4.64 14.23 6.72
C GLU A 16 4.97 13.74 5.31
N ARG A 17 5.72 14.53 4.55
CA ARG A 17 6.15 14.16 3.18
C ARG A 17 6.80 12.78 3.15
N LYS A 18 7.71 12.50 4.09
CA LYS A 18 8.42 11.22 4.17
C LYS A 18 7.48 10.02 4.38
N THR A 19 6.40 10.23 5.13
CA THR A 19 5.38 9.21 5.36
C THR A 19 4.65 8.88 4.06
N ILE A 20 4.16 9.90 3.34
CA ILE A 20 3.40 9.66 2.12
C ILE A 20 4.26 9.26 0.91
N GLU A 21 5.57 9.53 0.96
CA GLU A 21 6.51 9.08 -0.06
C GLU A 21 6.64 7.54 -0.16
N LYS A 22 6.05 6.77 0.77
CA LYS A 22 5.84 5.31 0.56
C LYS A 22 4.96 5.01 -0.64
N SER A 23 4.03 5.91 -0.98
CA SER A 23 3.31 5.88 -2.25
C SER A 23 4.25 6.28 -3.37
N THR A 24 4.51 5.36 -4.30
CA THR A 24 5.31 5.64 -5.49
C THR A 24 4.59 6.65 -6.39
N PHE A 25 3.26 6.57 -6.48
CA PHE A 25 2.43 7.52 -7.21
C PHE A 25 2.60 8.94 -6.68
N ILE A 26 2.38 9.16 -5.37
CA ILE A 26 2.50 10.48 -4.76
C ILE A 26 3.94 10.99 -4.82
N ARG A 27 4.93 10.13 -4.59
CA ARG A 27 6.35 10.50 -4.72
C ARG A 27 6.68 11.04 -6.12
N LYS A 28 6.21 10.37 -7.19
CA LYS A 28 6.40 10.81 -8.57
C LYS A 28 5.70 12.15 -8.83
N LEU A 29 4.47 12.31 -8.32
CA LEU A 29 3.72 13.57 -8.40
C LEU A 29 4.48 14.73 -7.71
N LEU A 30 4.97 14.52 -6.48
CA LEU A 30 5.72 15.52 -5.73
C LEU A 30 7.03 15.92 -6.43
N ARG A 31 7.77 14.95 -6.99
CA ARG A 31 8.99 15.22 -7.75
C ARG A 31 8.73 16.13 -8.96
N ASN A 32 7.65 15.90 -9.70
CA ASN A 32 7.29 16.73 -10.85
C ASN A 32 6.94 18.16 -10.43
N LEU A 33 6.23 18.33 -9.30
CA LEU A 33 5.85 19.63 -8.77
C LEU A 33 7.05 20.42 -8.20
N ASP A 34 8.03 19.72 -7.64
CA ASP A 34 9.28 20.32 -7.19
C ASP A 34 10.13 20.82 -8.38
N THR A 35 10.05 20.16 -9.55
CA THR A 35 10.78 20.60 -10.76
C THR A 35 10.13 21.78 -11.48
N GLU A 36 8.86 22.08 -11.22
CA GLU A 36 8.15 23.26 -11.75
C GLU A 36 8.36 24.49 -10.85
N GLU A 37 9.63 24.81 -10.56
CA GLU A 37 10.02 26.04 -9.87
C GLU A 37 9.53 27.27 -10.64
N SER A 38 8.44 27.86 -10.17
CA SER A 38 7.96 29.19 -10.53
C SER A 38 8.34 30.15 -9.40
N GLU A 39 9.43 30.88 -9.64
CA GLU A 39 9.81 32.26 -9.27
C GLU A 39 9.39 32.93 -7.93
N ASN A 40 8.62 32.33 -7.04
CA ASN A 40 8.15 32.96 -5.79
C ASN A 40 8.49 32.11 -4.56
N GLU A 41 9.71 32.30 -4.05
CA GLU A 41 10.30 31.60 -2.90
C GLU A 41 9.62 31.89 -1.55
N ASN A 42 8.61 32.77 -1.50
CA ASN A 42 8.12 33.37 -0.25
C ASN A 42 6.74 32.89 0.23
N GLU A 43 6.09 31.95 -0.47
CA GLU A 43 4.85 31.34 0.03
C GLU A 43 5.03 29.83 0.26
N PRO A 44 4.73 29.31 1.47
CA PRO A 44 4.70 27.88 1.69
C PRO A 44 3.62 27.28 0.78
N ARG A 45 4.03 26.52 -0.25
CA ARG A 45 3.10 25.80 -1.13
C ARG A 45 2.35 24.77 -0.29
N GLN A 46 1.12 25.09 0.09
CA GLN A 46 0.17 24.11 0.60
C GLN A 46 -0.36 23.31 -0.60
N LEU A 47 0.17 22.11 -0.79
CA LEU A 47 -0.28 21.21 -1.85
C LEU A 47 -1.41 20.31 -1.31
N ASP A 48 -2.62 20.55 -1.80
CA ASP A 48 -3.80 19.73 -1.55
C ASP A 48 -3.93 18.70 -2.69
N ILE A 49 -3.58 17.43 -2.42
CA ILE A 49 -3.67 16.32 -3.39
C ILE A 49 -5.02 15.61 -3.21
N PRO A 50 -5.92 15.62 -4.23
CA PRO A 50 -7.19 14.92 -4.15
C PRO A 50 -7.03 13.40 -4.32
N VAL A 51 -7.62 12.61 -3.42
CA VAL A 51 -7.59 11.14 -3.37
C VAL A 51 -9.03 10.60 -3.24
N ASN A 52 -9.90 11.01 -4.15
CA ASN A 52 -11.35 10.76 -4.06
C ASN A 52 -11.78 9.31 -4.35
N ASN A 53 -10.87 8.48 -4.87
CA ASN A 53 -11.15 7.06 -5.15
C ASN A 53 -11.02 6.18 -3.90
N ILE A 54 -10.60 6.75 -2.77
CA ILE A 54 -10.38 6.04 -1.50
C ILE A 54 -11.24 6.72 -0.43
N SER A 55 -11.99 5.94 0.35
CA SER A 55 -12.76 6.46 1.47
C SER A 55 -11.85 7.07 2.53
N SER A 56 -12.42 7.95 3.36
CA SER A 56 -11.67 8.59 4.44
C SER A 56 -11.13 7.56 5.46
N GLU A 57 -11.94 6.54 5.77
CA GLU A 57 -11.60 5.47 6.69
C GLU A 57 -10.43 4.63 6.15
N THR A 58 -10.50 4.23 4.87
CA THR A 58 -9.43 3.45 4.24
C THR A 58 -8.15 4.28 4.09
N LEU A 59 -8.25 5.55 3.70
CA LEU A 59 -7.08 6.42 3.58
C LEU A 59 -6.38 6.59 4.93
N LYS A 60 -7.14 6.75 6.02
CA LYS A 60 -6.58 6.82 7.37
C LYS A 60 -5.76 5.58 7.72
N MET A 61 -6.26 4.38 7.41
CA MET A 61 -5.52 3.14 7.63
C MET A 61 -4.25 3.07 6.78
N VAL A 62 -4.34 3.42 5.49
CA VAL A 62 -3.15 3.44 4.62
C VAL A 62 -2.09 4.41 5.15
N LEU A 63 -2.50 5.59 5.64
CA LEU A 63 -1.60 6.56 6.23
C LEU A 63 -0.96 6.08 7.53
N GLU A 64 -1.72 5.38 8.39
CA GLU A 64 -1.18 4.75 9.60
C GLU A 64 -0.12 3.70 9.28
N TRP A 65 -0.37 2.88 8.26
CA TRP A 65 0.61 1.91 7.75
C TRP A 65 1.87 2.62 7.23
N CYS A 66 1.70 3.66 6.41
CA CYS A 66 2.82 4.45 5.88
C CYS A 66 3.65 5.10 7.01
N GLU A 67 2.99 5.58 8.06
CA GLU A 67 3.64 6.21 9.21
C GLU A 67 4.48 5.18 9.97
N HIS A 68 3.94 3.99 10.22
CA HIS A 68 4.66 2.90 10.88
C HIS A 68 5.95 2.55 10.11
N TYR A 69 5.89 2.49 8.78
CA TYR A 69 7.02 2.08 7.95
C TYR A 69 7.82 3.25 7.34
N LYS A 70 7.60 4.50 7.76
CA LYS A 70 8.19 5.69 7.11
C LYS A 70 9.72 5.63 7.01
N ASP A 71 10.38 5.04 8.00
CA ASP A 71 11.83 4.85 8.08
C ASP A 71 12.32 3.48 7.54
N THR A 72 11.42 2.57 7.19
CA THR A 72 11.75 1.22 6.72
C THR A 72 12.07 1.20 5.24
N GLN A 73 13.17 0.56 4.85
CA GLN A 73 13.49 0.28 3.45
C GLN A 73 13.05 -1.14 3.10
N PHE A 74 12.21 -1.27 2.08
CA PHE A 74 11.77 -2.57 1.59
C PHE A 74 12.59 -2.98 0.37
N PRO A 75 13.03 -4.25 0.28
CA PRO A 75 13.72 -4.76 -0.90
C PRO A 75 12.79 -4.63 -2.13
N GLY A 76 13.30 -4.05 -3.22
CA GLY A 76 12.53 -3.77 -4.44
C GLY A 76 11.92 -2.35 -4.54
N GLY A 77 12.23 -1.45 -3.60
CA GLY A 77 12.06 0.00 -3.79
C GLY A 77 13.14 0.53 -4.75
N GLU A 78 12.76 1.36 -5.71
CA GLU A 78 13.52 1.72 -6.93
C GLU A 78 14.83 2.55 -6.75
N ASP A 79 15.74 2.17 -5.85
CA ASP A 79 17.11 2.72 -5.82
C ASP A 79 18.16 1.75 -5.25
N ASP A 80 18.03 0.45 -5.53
CA ASP A 80 19.16 -0.47 -5.38
C ASP A 80 19.37 -1.23 -6.68
N GLY A 81 20.37 -0.79 -7.44
CA GLY A 81 20.95 -1.56 -8.55
C GLY A 81 21.59 -2.87 -8.09
N SER A 82 21.52 -3.20 -6.80
CA SER A 82 21.83 -4.49 -6.23
C SER A 82 20.53 -5.26 -5.96
N ALA A 83 19.92 -5.79 -7.01
CA ALA A 83 19.14 -7.00 -6.81
C ALA A 83 20.11 -8.07 -6.26
N PRO A 84 19.90 -8.67 -5.07
CA PRO A 84 20.22 -10.07 -4.97
C PRO A 84 19.30 -10.74 -6.00
N GLU A 85 19.86 -11.45 -6.96
CA GLU A 85 19.15 -12.27 -7.93
C GLU A 85 18.40 -13.44 -7.25
N GLU A 86 17.45 -13.15 -6.35
CA GLU A 86 16.52 -14.12 -5.78
C GLU A 86 15.17 -13.45 -5.54
N SER A 87 14.43 -13.20 -6.63
CA SER A 87 13.02 -13.55 -6.77
C SER A 87 12.47 -12.92 -8.05
N GLY A 88 13.02 -13.32 -9.19
CA GLY A 88 12.29 -13.25 -10.44
C GLY A 88 11.15 -14.26 -10.40
N ASN A 89 9.91 -13.77 -10.25
CA ASN A 89 8.79 -14.08 -11.14
C ASN A 89 7.48 -13.51 -10.54
N VAL A 90 7.04 -12.35 -11.01
CA VAL A 90 5.63 -11.94 -10.90
C VAL A 90 5.04 -12.12 -12.30
N GLY A 91 4.80 -13.36 -12.67
CA GLY A 91 4.33 -13.74 -13.99
C GLY A 91 3.96 -15.21 -14.04
N GLY A 92 2.66 -15.50 -13.98
CA GLY A 92 2.13 -16.83 -14.24
C GLY A 92 1.50 -17.47 -13.00
N LEU A 93 0.17 -17.57 -13.05
CA LEU A 93 -0.61 -18.59 -12.36
C LEU A 93 -0.22 -19.96 -12.93
N GLU A 94 0.96 -20.46 -12.56
CA GLU A 94 1.35 -21.84 -12.86
C GLU A 94 1.62 -22.57 -11.56
N GLN A 95 0.78 -23.58 -11.34
CA GLN A 95 0.86 -24.56 -10.28
C GLN A 95 2.28 -25.11 -10.22
N ASN A 96 2.99 -24.84 -9.12
CA ASN A 96 4.17 -25.62 -8.77
C ASN A 96 4.32 -25.66 -7.26
N GLU A 97 4.43 -26.89 -6.77
CA GLU A 97 4.56 -27.34 -5.39
C GLU A 97 5.83 -26.76 -4.72
N ARG A 98 5.80 -25.46 -4.37
CA ARG A 98 6.80 -24.78 -3.54
C ARG A 98 6.14 -24.22 -2.29
N ASP A 99 5.77 -25.12 -1.40
CA ASP A 99 5.05 -24.87 -0.15
C ASP A 99 5.84 -24.10 0.93
N ASP A 100 7.05 -23.59 0.68
CA ASP A 100 7.98 -23.24 1.80
C ASP A 100 8.74 -21.89 1.72
N LYS A 101 8.37 -20.95 0.83
CA LYS A 101 9.07 -19.63 0.79
C LYS A 101 8.17 -18.41 0.58
N LEU A 102 6.90 -18.44 0.99
CA LEU A 102 6.28 -17.16 1.34
C LEU A 102 6.95 -16.69 2.63
N THR A 103 7.81 -15.67 2.53
CA THR A 103 8.31 -15.00 3.73
C THR A 103 7.11 -14.62 4.59
N PRO A 104 7.10 -15.03 5.88
CA PRO A 104 5.94 -14.84 6.74
C PRO A 104 5.59 -13.35 6.80
N VAL A 105 4.29 -13.05 6.82
CA VAL A 105 3.79 -11.69 7.01
C VAL A 105 4.30 -11.18 8.36
N ASP A 106 4.77 -9.93 8.40
CA ASP A 106 5.24 -9.31 9.63
C ASP A 106 4.15 -9.37 10.73
N PRO A 107 4.48 -9.64 12.00
CA PRO A 107 3.48 -9.71 13.06
C PRO A 107 2.66 -8.42 13.25
N TRP A 108 3.27 -7.26 13.01
CA TRP A 108 2.57 -5.97 13.04
C TRP A 108 1.60 -5.87 11.87
N ASP A 109 2.04 -6.20 10.64
CA ASP A 109 1.16 -6.23 9.46
C ASP A 109 -0.02 -7.18 9.67
N ARG A 110 0.23 -8.37 10.21
CA ARG A 110 -0.83 -9.35 10.51
C ARG A 110 -1.86 -8.79 11.48
N LYS A 111 -1.41 -8.08 12.53
CA LYS A 111 -2.32 -7.47 13.52
C LYS A 111 -3.07 -6.28 12.92
N PHE A 112 -2.38 -5.45 12.16
CA PHE A 112 -2.93 -4.26 11.52
C PHE A 112 -3.98 -4.60 10.46
N LEU A 113 -3.70 -5.61 9.64
CA LEU A 113 -4.57 -6.10 8.57
C LEU A 113 -5.57 -7.16 9.07
N ASN A 114 -5.68 -7.40 10.37
CA ASN A 114 -6.73 -8.25 10.94
C ASN A 114 -8.06 -7.49 10.99
N VAL A 115 -8.64 -7.29 9.81
CA VAL A 115 -9.90 -6.57 9.57
C VAL A 115 -10.91 -7.48 8.86
N ASP A 116 -12.15 -7.01 8.72
CA ASP A 116 -13.17 -7.70 7.93
C ASP A 116 -12.83 -7.70 6.42
N ALA A 117 -13.55 -8.53 5.66
CA ALA A 117 -13.28 -8.74 4.23
C ALA A 117 -13.46 -7.47 3.39
N ASP A 118 -14.47 -6.64 3.71
CA ASP A 118 -14.76 -5.41 2.95
C ASP A 118 -13.67 -4.37 3.19
N THR A 119 -13.23 -4.22 4.44
CA THR A 119 -12.10 -3.35 4.80
C THR A 119 -10.81 -3.84 4.15
N MET A 120 -10.53 -5.15 4.17
CA MET A 120 -9.37 -5.75 3.51
C MET A 120 -9.35 -5.44 2.00
N GLN A 121 -10.49 -5.66 1.32
CA GLN A 121 -10.62 -5.35 -0.11
C GLN A 121 -10.37 -3.86 -0.38
N SER A 122 -10.92 -2.99 0.45
CA SER A 122 -10.73 -1.54 0.34
C SER A 122 -9.25 -1.16 0.49
N ILE A 123 -8.54 -1.74 1.47
CA ILE A 123 -7.09 -1.52 1.66
C ILE A 123 -6.30 -2.01 0.44
N ILE A 124 -6.62 -3.18 -0.11
CA ILE A 124 -5.94 -3.73 -1.31
C ILE A 124 -6.11 -2.79 -2.50
N LEU A 125 -7.33 -2.33 -2.77
CA LEU A 125 -7.62 -1.39 -3.87
C LEU A 125 -6.91 -0.05 -3.67
N ALA A 126 -6.91 0.48 -2.44
CA ALA A 126 -6.23 1.73 -2.09
C ALA A 126 -4.71 1.62 -2.23
N ALA A 127 -4.10 0.54 -1.73
CA ALA A 127 -2.66 0.28 -1.83
C ALA A 127 -2.22 0.14 -3.30
N ASN A 128 -3.04 -0.50 -4.13
CA ASN A 128 -2.82 -0.59 -5.57
C ASN A 128 -2.93 0.79 -6.25
N PHE A 129 -3.95 1.58 -5.94
CA PHE A 129 -4.14 2.92 -6.50
C PHE A 129 -2.99 3.87 -6.14
N LEU A 130 -2.53 3.83 -4.88
CA LEU A 130 -1.42 4.66 -4.40
C LEU A 130 -0.04 4.07 -4.75
N ASP A 131 0.04 2.92 -5.41
CA ASP A 131 1.28 2.20 -5.73
C ASP A 131 2.20 2.03 -4.49
N ILE A 132 1.62 1.46 -3.41
CA ILE A 132 2.30 1.09 -2.17
C ILE A 132 2.50 -0.43 -2.18
N LYS A 133 3.47 -0.90 -2.97
CA LYS A 133 3.74 -2.33 -3.19
C LYS A 133 3.90 -3.16 -1.90
N PRO A 134 4.62 -2.71 -0.86
CA PRO A 134 4.79 -3.53 0.33
C PRO A 134 3.48 -3.77 1.09
N LEU A 135 2.60 -2.76 1.21
CA LEU A 135 1.27 -2.90 1.80
C LEU A 135 0.39 -3.85 0.97
N LEU A 136 0.39 -3.68 -0.36
CA LEU A 136 -0.35 -4.56 -1.26
C LEU A 136 0.11 -6.03 -1.11
N ASN A 137 1.44 -6.25 -1.07
CA ASN A 137 2.01 -7.58 -0.90
C ASN A 137 1.65 -8.18 0.47
N ALA A 138 1.72 -7.41 1.56
CA ALA A 138 1.35 -7.89 2.90
C ALA A 138 -0.12 -8.32 2.95
N ALA A 139 -1.04 -7.51 2.41
CA ALA A 139 -2.46 -7.82 2.34
C ALA A 139 -2.75 -9.07 1.48
N CYS A 140 -2.17 -9.16 0.28
CA CYS A 140 -2.32 -10.33 -0.59
C CYS A 140 -1.79 -11.61 0.05
N LYS A 141 -0.65 -11.55 0.75
CA LYS A 141 -0.11 -12.70 1.49
C LYS A 141 -1.04 -13.15 2.60
N LEU A 142 -1.61 -12.22 3.38
CA LEU A 142 -2.53 -12.56 4.46
C LEU A 142 -3.81 -13.22 3.92
N VAL A 143 -4.36 -12.70 2.82
CA VAL A 143 -5.50 -13.32 2.13
C VAL A 143 -5.13 -14.73 1.64
N ALA A 144 -3.95 -14.91 1.05
CA ALA A 144 -3.48 -16.23 0.61
C ALA A 144 -3.32 -17.21 1.79
N GLU A 145 -2.83 -16.76 2.95
CA GLU A 145 -2.75 -17.57 4.17
C GLU A 145 -4.14 -17.96 4.70
N MET A 146 -5.13 -17.07 4.64
CA MET A 146 -6.52 -17.37 5.05
C MET A 146 -7.21 -18.41 4.17
N LEU A 147 -6.81 -18.49 2.89
CA LEU A 147 -7.30 -19.47 1.93
C LEU A 147 -6.52 -20.79 2.00
N ARG A 148 -5.28 -20.79 2.51
CA ARG A 148 -4.44 -21.98 2.61
C ARG A 148 -5.08 -23.01 3.54
N GLY A 149 -5.21 -24.24 3.06
CA GLY A 149 -5.76 -25.35 3.85
C GLY A 149 -7.29 -25.40 3.94
N ARG A 150 -8.02 -24.44 3.36
CA ARG A 150 -9.46 -24.55 3.15
C ARG A 150 -9.75 -25.41 1.92
N SER A 151 -10.77 -26.25 2.00
CA SER A 151 -11.27 -26.97 0.83
C SER A 151 -11.89 -25.99 -0.18
N ALA A 152 -11.93 -26.38 -1.46
CA ALA A 152 -12.56 -25.56 -2.50
C ALA A 152 -14.02 -25.21 -2.17
N GLN A 153 -14.74 -26.12 -1.49
CA GLN A 153 -16.11 -25.88 -1.04
C GLN A 153 -16.17 -24.81 0.05
N GLU A 154 -15.30 -24.86 1.06
CA GLU A 154 -15.26 -23.84 2.13
C GLU A 154 -14.86 -22.45 1.60
N ILE A 155 -14.02 -22.40 0.56
CA ILE A 155 -13.68 -21.15 -0.13
C ILE A 155 -14.91 -20.63 -0.89
N MET A 156 -15.59 -21.49 -1.64
CA MET A 156 -16.81 -21.11 -2.38
C MET A 156 -17.93 -20.66 -1.44
N ASP A 157 -18.14 -21.34 -0.32
CA ASP A 157 -19.17 -20.98 0.66
C ASP A 157 -18.83 -19.65 1.35
N ALA A 158 -17.55 -19.40 1.67
CA ALA A 158 -17.11 -18.13 2.25
C ALA A 158 -17.29 -16.95 1.27
N PHE A 159 -17.07 -17.17 -0.03
CA PHE A 159 -17.28 -16.14 -1.05
C PHE A 159 -18.77 -15.93 -1.37
N ASN A 160 -19.59 -16.99 -1.38
CA ASN A 160 -21.02 -16.91 -1.67
C ASN A 160 -21.86 -16.36 -0.51
N ALA A 161 -21.35 -16.38 0.72
CA ALA A 161 -22.03 -15.84 1.90
C ALA A 161 -21.98 -14.29 1.98
N VAL A 162 -21.22 -13.62 1.11
CA VAL A 162 -21.02 -12.16 1.09
C VAL A 162 -21.70 -11.50 -0.14
N GLN A 163 -22.68 -12.18 -0.76
CA GLN A 163 -23.53 -11.58 -1.80
C GLN A 163 -24.89 -11.11 -1.27
#